data_AF-A0AAV9VAB4-F1
#
_entry.id   AF-A0AAV9VAB4-F1
#
_cell.length_a   1.000
_cell.length_b   1.000
_cell.length_c   1.000
_cell.angle_alpha   90.00
_cell.angle_beta   90.00
_cell.angle_gamma   90.00
#
_symmetry.space_group_name_H-M   'P 1'
#
loop_
_entity.id
_entity.type
_entity.pdbx_description
1 polymer ?
#
loop_
_entity_poly.entity_id
_entity_poly.type
_entity_poly.pdbx_seq_one_letter_code
_entity_poly.pdbx_strand_id
1 'polypeptide(L)'
;MRDRNGEDYFLVLKNGIKTKLTVGRANGIFSIVCDYFKDGTDQTTREWSILANDGVKFSARGDSGAVVVDGRGRIGGLLTGGTGKLNLDALDVSYATPFFWLMKSIKENGFPNAHIYPTRD
;
A
#
# COMPACT_ATOMS: atom_id res chain seq x y z
N MET A 1 -5.30 -17.67 1.33
CA MET A 1 -4.95 -18.12 2.69
C MET A 1 -6.16 -17.83 3.55
N ARG A 2 -6.45 -18.66 4.56
CA ARG A 2 -7.59 -18.48 5.44
C ARG A 2 -7.14 -17.95 6.79
N ASP A 3 -7.90 -17.03 7.38
CA ASP A 3 -7.63 -16.52 8.72
C ASP A 3 -8.07 -17.53 9.79
N ARG A 4 -7.97 -17.13 11.06
CA ARG A 4 -8.40 -17.95 12.21
C ARG A 4 -9.90 -18.27 12.22
N ASN A 5 -10.70 -17.54 11.47
CA ASN A 5 -12.14 -17.73 11.31
C ASN A 5 -12.48 -18.54 10.04
N GLY A 6 -11.49 -18.89 9.21
CA GLY A 6 -11.69 -19.61 7.96
C GLY A 6 -11.94 -18.71 6.75
N GLU A 7 -11.86 -17.38 6.91
CA GLU A 7 -12.14 -16.42 5.84
C GLU A 7 -10.92 -16.21 4.94
N ASP A 8 -11.13 -16.18 3.63
CA ASP A 8 -10.06 -15.95 2.67
C ASP A 8 -9.57 -14.50 2.73
N TYR A 9 -8.25 -14.32 2.87
CA TYR A 9 -7.60 -13.02 2.82
C TYR A 9 -6.36 -13.03 1.93
N PHE A 10 -5.97 -11.84 1.46
CA PHE A 10 -4.72 -11.64 0.74
C PHE A 10 -3.61 -11.32 1.72
N LEU A 11 -2.64 -12.24 1.82
CA LEU A 11 -1.42 -12.01 2.60
C LEU A 11 -0.53 -11.03 1.83
N VAL A 12 -0.11 -9.97 2.51
CA VAL A 12 0.80 -8.97 1.97
C VAL A 12 2.00 -8.77 2.89
N LEU A 13 3.14 -8.47 2.29
CA LEU A 13 4.40 -8.24 2.98
C LEU A 13 4.98 -6.90 2.54
N LYS A 14 5.74 -6.26 3.42
CA LYS A 14 6.60 -5.14 3.04
C LYS A 14 7.85 -5.10 3.89
N ASN A 15 8.90 -4.47 3.38
CA ASN A 15 10.11 -4.17 4.15
C ASN A 15 10.27 -2.66 4.28
N GLY A 16 9.87 -2.12 5.44
CA GLY A 16 9.94 -0.68 5.72
C GLY A 16 11.19 -0.30 6.51
N ILE A 17 11.60 0.97 6.42
CA ILE A 17 12.80 1.43 7.12
C ILE A 17 12.66 1.33 8.65
N LYS A 18 11.44 1.55 9.18
CA LYS A 18 11.14 1.58 10.61
C LYS A 18 10.73 0.22 11.15
N THR A 19 9.77 -0.45 10.52
CA THR A 19 9.28 -1.74 11.07
C THR A 19 9.95 -2.97 10.46
N LYS A 20 10.89 -2.78 9.51
CA LYS A 20 11.51 -3.88 8.76
C LYS A 20 10.46 -4.73 8.04
N LEU A 21 10.67 -6.04 7.94
CA LEU A 21 9.75 -6.98 7.34
C LEU A 21 8.50 -7.14 8.21
N THR A 22 7.35 -6.78 7.67
CA THR A 22 6.05 -6.96 8.30
C THR A 22 5.08 -7.65 7.37
N VAL A 23 4.09 -8.31 7.97
CA VAL A 23 3.07 -9.08 7.28
C VAL A 23 1.71 -8.51 7.67
N GLY A 24 0.85 -8.32 6.67
CA GLY A 24 -0.49 -7.79 6.83
C GLY A 24 -1.51 -8.58 6.03
N ARG A 25 -2.77 -8.19 6.21
CA ARG A 25 -3.92 -8.75 5.51
C ARG A 25 -4.58 -7.67 4.70
N ALA A 26 -4.85 -7.95 3.44
CA ALA A 26 -5.59 -7.05 2.57
C ALA A 26 -6.78 -7.77 1.96
N ASN A 27 -7.75 -7.00 1.47
CA ASN A 27 -8.87 -7.49 0.67
C ASN A 27 -8.80 -6.92 -0.76
N GLY A 28 -9.73 -7.33 -1.62
CA GLY A 28 -9.81 -6.83 -3.02
C GLY A 28 -10.53 -5.49 -3.18
N ILE A 29 -10.85 -4.79 -2.09
CA ILE A 29 -11.61 -3.54 -2.11
C ILE A 29 -10.63 -2.38 -2.07
N PHE A 30 -10.83 -1.43 -2.98
CA PHE A 30 -10.05 -0.20 -3.07
C PHE A 30 -10.95 1.00 -2.79
N SER A 31 -10.45 1.93 -1.98
CA SER A 31 -11.08 3.23 -1.79
C SER A 31 -10.61 4.19 -2.88
N ILE A 32 -11.50 5.07 -3.33
CA ILE A 32 -11.15 6.22 -4.16
C ILE A 32 -11.27 7.45 -3.27
N VAL A 33 -10.19 8.21 -3.16
CA VAL A 33 -10.14 9.45 -2.39
C VAL A 33 -9.94 10.59 -3.38
N CYS A 34 -10.83 11.57 -3.33
CA CYS A 34 -10.75 12.77 -4.17
C CYS A 34 -10.59 13.98 -3.26
N ASP A 35 -9.40 14.59 -3.29
CA ASP A 35 -9.10 15.82 -2.57
C ASP A 35 -9.31 17.01 -3.51
N TYR A 36 -10.09 17.99 -3.07
CA TYR A 36 -10.37 19.21 -3.82
C TYR A 36 -9.61 20.38 -3.17
N PHE A 37 -8.74 21.02 -3.93
CA PHE A 37 -7.91 22.12 -3.45
C PHE A 37 -8.55 23.47 -3.74
N LYS A 38 -8.18 24.48 -2.93
CA LYS A 38 -8.73 25.84 -3.04
C LYS A 38 -8.38 26.54 -4.35
N ASP A 39 -7.34 26.10 -5.05
CA ASP A 39 -6.91 26.62 -6.35
C ASP A 39 -7.71 26.03 -7.53
N GLY A 40 -8.72 25.19 -7.24
CA GLY A 40 -9.56 24.55 -8.25
C GLY A 40 -8.96 23.27 -8.85
N THR A 41 -7.79 22.83 -8.37
CA THR A 41 -7.24 21.53 -8.72
C THR A 41 -7.85 20.43 -7.87
N ASP A 42 -7.86 19.21 -8.40
CA ASP A 42 -8.25 18.00 -7.67
C ASP A 42 -7.14 16.94 -7.74
N GLN A 43 -7.07 16.11 -6.71
CA GLN A 43 -6.23 14.93 -6.69
C GLN A 43 -7.07 13.72 -6.38
N THR A 44 -7.17 12.82 -7.36
CA THR A 44 -7.76 11.50 -7.16
C THR A 44 -6.65 10.51 -6.82
N THR A 45 -6.73 9.88 -5.65
CA THR A 45 -5.90 8.74 -5.28
C THR A 45 -6.73 7.48 -5.13
N ARG A 46 -6.08 6.32 -5.31
CA ARG A 46 -6.66 5.03 -4.94
C ARG A 46 -5.90 4.48 -3.75
N GLU A 47 -6.64 4.06 -2.74
CA GLU A 47 -6.09 3.51 -1.51
C GLU A 47 -6.50 2.05 -1.34
N TRP A 48 -5.51 1.25 -0.97
CA TRP A 48 -5.63 -0.15 -0.64
C TRP A 48 -5.39 -0.33 0.85
N SER A 49 -6.44 -0.71 1.55
CA SER A 49 -6.41 -0.89 3.01
C SER A 49 -5.73 -2.22 3.38
N ILE A 50 -4.72 -2.12 4.24
CA ILE A 50 -3.95 -3.24 4.75
C ILE A 50 -4.06 -3.24 6.27
N LEU A 51 -4.62 -4.32 6.80
CA LEU A 51 -4.74 -4.56 8.22
C LEU A 51 -3.48 -5.24 8.75
N ALA A 52 -3.08 -4.82 9.95
CA ALA A 52 -2.10 -5.53 10.75
C ALA A 52 -2.59 -6.94 11.12
N ASN A 53 -1.64 -7.85 11.34
CA ASN A 53 -1.94 -9.08 12.07
C ASN A 53 -2.05 -8.79 13.57
N ASP A 54 -2.86 -9.58 14.28
CA ASP A 54 -3.12 -9.45 15.72
C ASP A 54 -1.82 -9.17 16.51
N GLY A 55 -1.77 -8.01 17.17
CA GLY A 55 -0.67 -7.60 18.04
C GLY A 55 0.59 -7.05 17.35
N VAL A 56 0.64 -6.93 16.02
CA VAL A 56 1.83 -6.44 15.29
C VAL A 56 1.47 -5.39 14.26
N LYS A 57 2.02 -4.18 14.40
CA LYS A 57 1.88 -3.09 13.43
C LYS A 57 2.38 -3.50 12.04
N PHE A 58 1.58 -3.26 11.00
CA PHE A 58 2.03 -3.46 9.63
C PHE A 58 3.01 -2.37 9.20
N SER A 59 2.76 -1.10 9.54
CA SER A 59 3.64 0.01 9.21
C SER A 59 3.82 0.99 10.37
N ALA A 60 4.77 1.91 10.23
CA ALA A 60 4.95 3.06 11.11
C ALA A 60 5.36 4.31 10.30
N ARG A 61 5.25 5.49 10.91
CA ARG A 61 5.70 6.76 10.30
C ARG A 61 7.15 6.65 9.85
N GLY A 62 7.38 6.87 8.56
CA GLY A 62 8.69 6.74 7.91
C GLY A 62 8.82 5.50 7.02
N ASP A 63 7.87 4.55 7.07
CA ASP A 63 7.82 3.46 6.11
C ASP A 63 7.21 3.86 4.75
N SER A 64 6.65 5.07 4.62
CA SER A 64 6.10 5.58 3.36
C SER A 64 7.08 5.40 2.21
N GLY A 65 6.58 4.92 1.07
CA GLY A 65 7.38 4.51 -0.08
C GLY A 65 7.85 3.05 -0.04
N ALA A 66 7.61 2.30 1.03
CA ALA A 66 7.87 0.86 1.05
C ALA A 66 6.95 0.14 0.05
N VAL A 67 7.53 -0.78 -0.72
CA VAL A 67 6.78 -1.61 -1.66
C VAL A 67 6.05 -2.71 -0.88
N VAL A 68 4.75 -2.84 -1.17
CA VAL A 68 3.90 -3.92 -0.68
C VAL A 68 3.85 -5.02 -1.74
N VAL A 69 4.17 -6.25 -1.35
CA VAL A 69 4.21 -7.43 -2.21
C VAL A 69 3.32 -8.54 -1.67
N ASP A 70 2.93 -9.47 -2.53
CA ASP A 70 2.30 -10.72 -2.09
C ASP A 70 3.35 -11.76 -1.62
N GLY A 71 2.89 -12.92 -1.15
CA GLY A 71 3.76 -14.04 -0.76
C GLY A 71 4.65 -14.62 -1.87
N ARG A 72 4.49 -14.19 -3.12
CA ARG A 72 5.32 -14.57 -4.27
C ARG A 72 6.25 -13.43 -4.72
N GLY A 73 6.28 -12.31 -4.00
CA GLY A 73 7.09 -11.14 -4.36
C GLY A 73 6.53 -10.28 -5.49
N ARG A 74 5.27 -10.49 -5.90
CA ARG A 74 4.61 -9.64 -6.91
C ARG A 74 4.17 -8.33 -6.28
N ILE A 75 4.43 -7.21 -6.95
CA ILE A 75 4.10 -5.87 -6.42
C ILE A 75 2.58 -5.67 -6.41
N GLY A 76 2.04 -5.38 -5.23
CA GLY A 76 0.63 -5.03 -5.02
C GLY A 76 0.41 -3.52 -4.91
N GLY A 77 1.33 -2.78 -4.29
CA GLY A 77 1.18 -1.34 -4.10
C GLY A 77 2.37 -0.65 -3.47
N LEU A 78 2.27 0.67 -3.35
CA LEU A 78 3.25 1.53 -2.69
C LEU A 78 2.63 2.10 -1.41
N LEU A 79 3.25 1.86 -0.26
CA LEU A 79 2.74 2.35 1.02
C LEU A 79 2.75 3.89 1.06
N THR A 80 1.59 4.51 1.28
CA THR A 80 1.44 5.97 1.34
C THR A 80 1.30 6.48 2.77
N GLY A 81 0.60 5.73 3.62
CA GLY A 81 0.36 6.14 5.00
C GLY A 81 -0.33 5.10 5.85
N GLY A 82 -0.92 5.56 6.95
CA GLY A 82 -1.68 4.73 7.87
C GLY A 82 -2.40 5.59 8.92
N THR A 83 -3.40 5.00 9.56
CA THR A 83 -4.19 5.62 10.63
C THR A 83 -3.92 4.91 11.97
N GLY A 84 -4.11 5.64 13.07
CA GLY A 84 -3.85 5.17 14.43
C GLY A 84 -3.34 6.30 15.32
N LYS A 85 -3.56 6.20 16.63
CA LYS A 85 -3.07 7.20 17.58
C LYS A 85 -1.55 7.11 17.67
N LEU A 86 -0.86 8.25 17.56
CA LEU A 86 0.61 8.37 17.68
C LEU A 86 1.20 7.75 18.96
N ASN A 87 0.38 7.62 20.00
CA ASN A 87 0.79 7.18 21.35
C ASN A 87 0.43 5.71 21.64
N LEU A 88 -0.22 5.02 20.71
CA LEU A 88 -0.41 3.57 20.77
C LEU A 88 0.53 2.98 19.72
N ASP A 89 1.36 2.03 20.12
CA ASP A 89 2.33 1.35 19.24
C ASP A 89 1.69 0.51 18.10
N ALA A 90 0.41 0.73 17.81
CA ALA A 90 -0.39 0.09 16.79
C ALA A 90 -1.00 1.14 15.86
N LEU A 91 -0.59 1.13 14.58
CA LEU A 91 -1.44 1.68 13.51
C LEU A 91 -2.56 0.66 13.24
N ASP A 92 -3.80 1.15 13.16
CA ASP A 92 -4.98 0.31 12.95
C ASP A 92 -5.07 -0.17 11.50
N VAL A 93 -4.86 0.74 10.55
CA VAL A 93 -4.92 0.45 9.11
C VAL A 93 -3.77 1.16 8.39
N SER A 94 -3.09 0.45 7.51
CA SER A 94 -2.11 1.02 6.59
C SER A 94 -2.72 1.16 5.20
N TYR A 95 -2.32 2.21 4.46
CA TYR A 95 -2.82 2.50 3.13
C TYR A 95 -1.69 2.44 2.12
N ALA A 96 -1.93 1.74 1.01
CA ALA A 96 -1.03 1.70 -0.12
C ALA A 96 -1.75 2.11 -1.40
N THR A 97 -1.07 2.80 -2.32
CA THR A 97 -1.61 3.02 -3.66
C THR A 97 -1.42 1.76 -4.49
N PRO A 98 -2.50 1.19 -5.09
CA PRO A 98 -2.40 -0.01 -5.92
C PRO A 98 -1.45 0.19 -7.09
N PHE A 99 -0.55 -0.75 -7.29
CA PHE A 99 0.53 -0.58 -8.26
C PHE A 99 0.03 -0.53 -9.71
N PHE A 100 -1.02 -1.27 -10.05
CA PHE A 100 -1.61 -1.22 -11.39
C PHE A 100 -2.11 0.18 -11.75
N TRP A 101 -2.64 0.91 -10.76
CA TRP A 101 -3.11 2.28 -10.94
C TRP A 101 -1.93 3.25 -10.98
N LEU A 102 -0.97 3.09 -10.06
CA LEU A 102 0.23 3.91 -10.00
C LEU A 102 1.06 3.82 -11.28
N MET A 103 1.29 2.62 -11.80
CA MET A 103 2.06 2.40 -13.03
C MET A 103 1.38 3.04 -14.25
N LYS A 104 0.04 2.96 -14.32
CA LYS A 104 -0.73 3.68 -15.36
C LYS A 104 -0.49 5.19 -15.26
N SER A 105 -0.63 5.75 -14.05
CA SER A 105 -0.41 7.17 -13.81
C SER A 105 1.03 7.62 -14.16
N ILE A 106 2.05 6.86 -13.77
CA ILE A 106 3.47 7.15 -14.11
C ILE A 106 3.66 7.23 -15.63
N LYS A 107 3.08 6.28 -16.38
CA LYS A 107 3.18 6.25 -17.84
C LYS A 107 2.48 7.42 -18.52
N GLU A 108 1.31 7.79 -18.01
CA GLU A 108 0.52 8.91 -18.52
C GLU A 108 1.15 10.27 -18.17
N ASN A 109 1.94 10.35 -17.09
CA ASN A 109 2.53 11.60 -16.58
C ASN A 109 4.04 11.70 -16.81
N GLY A 110 4.50 11.40 -18.03
CA GLY A 110 5.85 11.74 -18.49
C GLY A 110 6.87 10.59 -18.51
N PHE A 111 6.48 9.37 -18.15
CA PHE A 111 7.35 8.19 -18.22
C PHE A 111 6.72 7.02 -18.99
N PRO A 112 6.40 7.18 -20.29
CA PRO A 112 5.66 6.18 -21.07
C PRO A 112 6.38 4.82 -21.16
N ASN A 113 7.71 4.83 -21.12
CA ASN A 113 8.55 3.64 -21.19
C ASN A 113 8.90 3.05 -19.82
N ALA A 114 8.28 3.53 -18.73
CA ALA A 114 8.51 3.00 -17.40
C ALA A 114 8.19 1.50 -17.33
N HIS A 115 9.13 0.74 -16.76
CA HIS A 115 9.03 -0.69 -16.56
C HIS A 115 9.52 -1.04 -15.16
N ILE A 116 8.89 -2.06 -14.56
CA ILE A 116 9.24 -2.54 -13.22
C ILE A 116 10.55 -3.32 -13.25
N TYR A 117 10.72 -4.10 -14.32
CA TYR A 117 11.86 -4.97 -14.52
C TYR A 117 12.74 -4.36 -15.58
N PRO A 118 14.07 -4.43 -15.43
CA PRO A 118 15.00 -3.95 -16.45
C PRO A 118 14.61 -4.54 -17.81
N THR A 119 14.41 -3.69 -18.81
CA THR A 119 14.36 -4.12 -20.20
C THR A 119 15.78 -4.22 -20.72
N ARG A 120 16.06 -5.22 -21.55
CA ARG A 120 17.27 -5.17 -22.38
C ARG A 120 17.00 -4.13 -23.46
N ASP A 121 17.80 -3.08 -23.48
CA ASP A 121 17.88 -2.14 -24.59
C ASP A 121 18.53 -2.81 -25.81
#